data_AF-A0A239FAX6-F1
#
_entry.id   AF-A0A239FAX6-F1
#
_cell.length_a   1.000
_cell.length_b   1.000
_cell.length_c   1.000
_cell.angle_alpha   90.00
_cell.angle_beta   90.00
_cell.angle_gamma   90.00
#
_symmetry.space_group_name_H-M   'P 1'
#
loop_
_entity.id
_entity.type
_entity.pdbx_description
1 polymer ?
#
loop_
_entity_poly.entity_id
_entity_poly.type
_entity_poly.pdbx_seq_one_letter_code
_entity_poly.pdbx_strand_id
1 'polypeptide(L)' 'FRDKLFNRFARAEPTAAKVPGTGLGLYIIRELARANSGDVHYHPAPTGGSTFTITLPAVTTGG' A
#
# COMPACT_ATOMS: atom_id res chain seq x y z
N PHE A 1 10.03 -9.66 2.77
CA PHE A 1 9.73 -8.36 2.09
C PHE A 1 8.37 -7.79 2.48
N ARG A 2 7.32 -8.62 2.63
CA ARG A 2 5.94 -8.17 2.90
C ARG A 2 5.80 -7.21 4.11
N ASP A 3 6.53 -7.43 5.19
CA ASP A 3 6.46 -6.55 6.38
C ASP A 3 7.08 -5.16 6.15
N LYS A 4 7.91 -5.03 5.10
CA LYS A 4 8.60 -3.78 4.73
C LYS A 4 7.93 -3.09 3.53
N LEU A 5 6.84 -3.64 3.00
CA LEU A 5 6.22 -3.23 1.74
C LEU A 5 5.79 -1.75 1.72
N PHE A 6 5.43 -1.20 2.88
CA PHE A 6 5.02 0.19 3.05
C PHE A 6 6.14 1.11 3.57
N ASN A 7 7.38 0.62 3.67
CA ASN A 7 8.51 1.46 4.08
C ASN A 7 8.98 2.32 2.91
N ARG A 8 9.59 3.47 3.22
CA ARG A 8 10.26 4.28 2.20
C ARG A 8 11.33 3.46 1.48
N PHE A 9 11.37 3.58 0.15
CA PHE A 9 12.33 2.90 -0.73
C PHE A 9 12.23 1.37 -0.73
N ALA A 10 11.14 0.80 -0.23
CA ALA A 10 10.93 -0.64 -0.25
C ALA A 10 10.76 -1.13 -1.70
N ARG A 11 11.62 -2.06 -2.12
CA ARG A 11 11.54 -2.72 -3.43
C ARG A 11 11.74 -4.22 -3.30
N ALA A 12 10.92 -5.00 -4.01
CA ALA A 12 11.06 -6.44 -4.04
C ALA A 12 12.24 -6.82 -4.94
N GLU A 13 13.21 -7.55 -4.39
CA GLU A 13 14.28 -8.14 -5.18
C GLU A 13 13.82 -9.49 -5.73
N PRO A 14 14.20 -9.87 -6.97
CA PRO A 14 15.17 -9.20 -7.86
C PRO A 14 14.54 -8.17 -8.83
N THR A 15 13.23 -7.93 -8.79
CA THR A 15 12.52 -7.03 -9.72
C THR A 15 12.94 -5.56 -9.60
N ALA A 16 13.49 -5.15 -8.45
CA ALA A 16 14.04 -3.82 -8.20
C ALA A 16 15.08 -3.36 -9.25
N ALA A 17 15.83 -4.29 -9.84
CA ALA A 17 16.82 -3.99 -10.87
C ALA A 17 16.21 -3.90 -12.29
N LYS A 18 15.03 -4.48 -12.50
CA LYS A 18 14.36 -4.59 -13.80
C LYS A 18 13.30 -3.52 -14.04
N VAL A 19 12.77 -2.93 -12.96
CA VAL A 19 11.67 -1.95 -13.03
C VAL A 19 12.17 -0.60 -12.50
N PRO A 20 12.16 0.46 -13.32
CA PRO A 20 12.51 1.80 -12.87
C PRO A 20 11.48 2.29 -11.84
N GLY A 21 11.97 2.83 -10.71
CA GLY A 21 11.12 3.33 -9.64
C GLY A 21 11.85 3.44 -8.30
N THR A 22 11.47 4.43 -7.50
CA THR A 22 12.07 4.73 -6.19
C THR A 22 11.54 3.85 -5.07
N GLY A 23 10.46 3.10 -5.28
CA GLY A 23 9.79 2.33 -4.22
C GLY A 23 9.02 3.20 -3.22
N LEU A 24 8.68 4.45 -3.57
CA LEU A 24 7.95 5.37 -2.69
C LEU A 24 6.43 5.26 -2.79
N GLY A 25 5.88 4.70 -3.88
CA GLY A 25 4.44 4.70 -4.13
C GLY A 25 3.62 4.10 -2.98
N LEU A 26 4.00 2.92 -2.49
CA LEU A 26 3.29 2.26 -1.40
C LEU A 26 3.42 2.99 -0.06
N TYR A 27 4.57 3.63 0.19
CA TYR A 27 4.72 4.48 1.36
C TYR A 27 3.77 5.69 1.27
N ILE A 28 3.73 6.37 0.13
CA ILE A 28 2.90 7.57 -0.08
C ILE A 28 1.42 7.24 0.11
N ILE A 29 0.91 6.16 -0.49
CA ILE A 29 -0.52 5.81 -0.32
C ILE A 29 -0.89 5.51 1.13
N ARG A 30 0.03 4.92 1.92
CA ARG A 30 -0.24 4.58 3.32
C ARG A 30 -0.29 5.83 4.18
N GLU A 31 0.63 6.77 3.95
CA GLU A 31 0.60 8.06 4.64
C GLU A 31 -0.66 8.86 4.29
N LEU A 32 -1.07 8.86 3.01
CA LEU A 32 -2.30 9.51 2.58
C LEU A 32 -3.55 8.87 3.20
N ALA A 33 -3.65 7.54 3.22
CA ALA A 33 -4.77 6.84 3.85
C ALA A 33 -4.86 7.17 5.34
N ARG A 34 -3.73 7.16 6.05
CA ARG A 34 -3.64 7.51 7.48
C ARG A 34 -3.98 8.96 7.76
N ALA A 35 -3.57 9.89 6.89
CA ALA A 35 -3.98 11.29 6.97
C ALA A 35 -5.51 11.46 6.84
N ASN A 36 -6.18 10.54 6.14
CA ASN A 36 -7.64 10.46 6.04
C ASN A 36 -8.28 9.54 7.09
N SER A 37 -7.59 9.29 8.21
CA SER A 37 -8.06 8.41 9.30
C SER A 37 -8.36 6.96 8.87
N GLY A 38 -7.71 6.52 7.79
CA GLY A 38 -7.75 5.16 7.26
C GLY A 38 -6.42 4.40 7.39
N ASP A 39 -6.30 3.28 6.69
CA ASP A 39 -5.03 2.58 6.49
C ASP A 39 -5.06 1.80 5.16
N VAL A 40 -3.88 1.26 4.78
CA VAL A 40 -3.73 0.38 3.61
C VAL A 40 -3.18 -0.97 4.06
N HIS A 41 -3.78 -2.04 3.57
CA HIS A 41 -3.40 -3.42 3.85
C HIS A 41 -3.03 -4.17 2.56
N TYR A 42 -2.14 -5.14 2.69
CA TYR A 42 -1.76 -6.06 1.62
C TYR A 42 -2.22 -7.47 1.97
N HIS A 43 -2.79 -8.15 0.98
CA HIS A 43 -3.14 -9.56 1.03
C HIS A 43 -2.73 -10.27 -0.27
N PRO A 44 -2.27 -11.54 -0.21
CA PRO A 44 -2.08 -12.33 -1.41
C PRO A 44 -3.44 -12.62 -2.07
N ALA A 45 -3.53 -12.43 -3.39
CA ALA A 45 -4.74 -12.72 -4.14
C ALA A 45 -4.92 -14.25 -4.32
N PRO A 46 -6.15 -14.80 -4.25
CA PRO A 46 -6.41 -16.24 -4.39
C PRO A 46 -5.94 -16.81 -5.74
N THR A 47 -5.99 -16.01 -6.80
CA THR A 47 -5.60 -16.37 -8.17
C THR A 47 -4.13 -16.06 -8.49
N GLY A 48 -3.34 -15.67 -7.47
CA GLY A 48 -1.97 -15.20 -7.64
C GLY A 48 -1.88 -13.68 -7.82
N GLY A 49 -0.74 -13.11 -7.42
CA GLY A 49 -0.51 -11.67 -7.43
C GLY A 49 -0.77 -11.00 -6.07
N SER A 50 -1.16 -9.73 -6.10
CA SER A 50 -1.22 -8.85 -4.93
C SER A 50 -2.54 -8.11 -4.87
N THR A 51 -3.24 -8.17 -3.73
CA THR A 51 -4.42 -7.36 -3.44
C THR A 51 -4.05 -6.31 -2.39
N PHE A 52 -4.38 -5.05 -2.69
CA PHE A 52 -4.22 -3.93 -1.78
C PHE A 52 -5.60 -3.39 -1.41
N THR A 53 -5.86 -3.26 -0.11
CA THR A 53 -7.14 -2.79 0.42
C THR A 53 -6.92 -1.50 1.18
N ILE A 54 -7.70 -0.47 0.85
CA ILE A 54 -7.72 0.81 1.57
C ILE A 54 -9.00 0.84 2.41
N THR A 55 -8.88 1.12 3.70
CA THR A 55 -10.02 1.35 4.58
C THR A 55 -10.06 2.83 4.93
N LEU A 56 -11.23 3.46 4.78
CA LEU A 56 -11.48 4.85 5.15
C LEU A 56 -12.73 4.90 6.04
N PRO A 57 -12.81 5.84 7.00
CA PRO A 57 -14.04 6.07 7.73
C PRO A 57 -15.17 6.46 6.76
N ALA A 58 -16.34 5.88 6.95
CA ALA A 58 -17.52 6.32 6.22
C ALA A 58 -17.87 7.74 6.67
N VAL A 59 -18.16 8.62 5.71
CA VAL A 59 -18.78 9.90 6.03
C VAL A 59 -20.23 9.60 6.42
N THR A 60 -20.51 9.66 7.73
CA THR A 60 -21.89 9.73 8.20
C THR A 60 -22.40 11.12 7.86
N THR A 61 -23.15 11.26 6.77
CA THR A 61 -23.97 12.46 6.59
C THR A 61 -25.00 12.45 7.70
N GLY A 62 -24.74 13.20 8.78
CA GLY A 62 -25.73 13.44 9.82
C GLY A 62 -26.97 14.10 9.19
N GLY A 63 -28.15 13.61 9.55
CA GLY A 63 -29.43 14.17 9.13
C GLY A 63 -29.71 15.55 9.71
#